data_AF-A0ABD1PAV4-F1
#
_entry.id   AF-A0ABD1PAV4-F1
#
_cell.length_a   1.000
_cell.length_b   1.000
_cell.length_c   1.000
_cell.angle_alpha   90.00
_cell.angle_beta   90.00
_cell.angle_gamma   90.00
#
_symmetry.space_group_name_H-M   'P 1'
#
loop_
_entity.id
_entity.type
_entity.pdbx_description
1 polymer ?
#
loop_
_entity_poly.entity_id
_entity_poly.type
_entity_poly.pdbx_seq_one_letter_code
_entity_poly.pdbx_strand_id
1 'polypeptide(L)'
;MTMETAAMKPLNSENLKKNRIQVSNTKKPLFFYVNLAKRYLQQHTEIELSALGMAITTVVTISEILKNNGFAIEKKILTSTVGMKDEAKGRLVQKARIEIVLEKGEKFESLMNPSQAAVQEETANGKVEN
;
A
#
# COMPACT_ATOMS: atom_id res chain seq x y z
N MET A 1 47.99 -14.29 -2.20
CA MET A 1 46.86 -13.37 -2.44
C MET A 1 45.58 -14.11 -2.09
N THR A 2 45.14 -13.96 -0.85
CA THR A 2 43.90 -14.54 -0.34
C THR A 2 42.74 -13.68 -0.82
N MET A 3 41.92 -14.20 -1.73
CA MET A 3 40.67 -13.57 -2.13
C MET A 3 39.66 -13.80 -1.00
N GLU A 4 39.35 -12.72 -0.30
CA GLU A 4 38.29 -12.65 0.70
C GLU A 4 36.95 -12.75 -0.04
N THR A 5 36.35 -13.93 -0.02
CA THR A 5 34.99 -14.14 -0.51
C THR A 5 34.02 -13.46 0.44
N ALA A 6 33.57 -12.27 0.06
CA ALA A 6 32.46 -11.58 0.70
C ALA A 6 31.21 -12.47 0.60
N ALA A 7 30.79 -13.02 1.73
CA ALA A 7 29.57 -13.81 1.85
C ALA A 7 28.36 -12.94 1.45
N MET A 8 27.75 -13.27 0.32
CA MET A 8 26.44 -12.76 -0.09
C MET A 8 25.42 -13.21 0.96
N LYS A 9 25.13 -12.32 1.92
CA LYS A 9 24.07 -12.52 2.91
C LYS A 9 22.75 -12.60 2.14
N PRO A 10 21.97 -13.70 2.19
CA PRO A 10 20.66 -13.71 1.59
C PRO A 10 19.80 -12.68 2.33
N LEU A 11 19.35 -11.65 1.60
CA LEU A 11 18.40 -10.63 2.05
C LEU A 11 17.01 -11.27 2.25
N ASN A 12 16.88 -12.20 3.19
CA ASN A 12 15.59 -12.77 3.61
C ASN A 12 14.98 -11.99 4.78
N SER A 13 15.60 -10.88 5.19
CA SER A 13 15.04 -9.94 6.14
C SER A 13 14.44 -8.74 5.40
N GLU A 14 13.49 -9.01 4.50
CA GLU A 14 12.49 -8.03 4.06
C GLU A 14 11.66 -7.69 5.30
N ASN A 15 12.23 -6.87 6.18
CA ASN A 15 11.71 -6.39 7.45
C ASN A 15 10.19 -6.35 7.36
N LEU A 16 9.50 -7.31 7.99
CA LEU A 16 8.05 -7.47 7.93
C LEU A 16 7.44 -6.30 8.71
N LYS A 17 7.52 -5.12 8.10
CA LYS A 17 6.81 -3.93 8.51
C LYS A 17 5.35 -4.33 8.59
N LYS A 18 4.77 -4.22 9.79
CA LYS A 18 3.37 -4.62 10.06
C LYS A 18 2.38 -3.90 9.14
N ASN A 19 2.78 -2.76 8.58
CA ASN A 19 2.04 -1.93 7.65
C ASN A 19 2.34 -2.17 6.14
N ARG A 20 3.02 -3.27 5.78
CA ARG A 20 3.26 -3.63 4.36
C ARG A 20 2.20 -4.60 3.84
N ILE A 21 1.67 -4.31 2.65
CA ILE A 21 0.70 -5.14 1.93
C ILE A 21 1.35 -5.58 0.62
N GLN A 22 1.59 -6.89 0.52
CA GLN A 22 2.05 -7.49 -0.73
C GLN A 22 0.85 -7.94 -1.57
N VAL A 23 0.71 -7.33 -2.74
CA VAL A 23 -0.39 -7.59 -3.67
C VAL A 23 0.01 -8.67 -4.66
N SER A 24 -0.93 -9.58 -4.93
CA SER A 24 -0.79 -10.64 -5.91
C SER A 24 -2.02 -10.68 -6.81
N ASN A 25 -1.82 -10.94 -8.11
CA ASN A 25 -2.87 -10.80 -9.12
C ASN A 25 -3.98 -11.87 -9.03
N THR A 26 -3.66 -13.10 -8.62
CA THR A 26 -4.57 -14.25 -8.79
C THR A 26 -5.21 -14.78 -7.51
N LYS A 27 -4.83 -14.27 -6.34
CA LYS A 27 -5.25 -14.88 -5.06
C LYS A 27 -6.47 -14.22 -4.42
N LYS A 28 -6.69 -12.92 -4.67
CA LYS A 28 -7.71 -12.12 -3.98
C LYS A 28 -8.31 -11.07 -4.94
N PRO A 29 -9.60 -10.74 -4.79
CA PRO A 29 -10.23 -9.70 -5.60
C PRO A 29 -9.65 -8.31 -5.29
N LEU A 30 -9.76 -7.36 -6.23
CA LEU A 30 -9.21 -6.00 -6.09
C LEU A 30 -9.60 -5.33 -4.75
N PHE A 31 -10.89 -5.35 -4.42
CA PHE A 31 -11.42 -4.69 -3.21
C PHE A 31 -10.97 -5.33 -1.90
N PHE A 32 -10.48 -6.57 -1.92
CA PHE A 32 -9.86 -7.15 -0.73
C PHE A 32 -8.67 -6.30 -0.28
N TYR A 33 -7.80 -5.92 -1.22
CA TYR A 33 -6.61 -5.13 -0.92
C TYR A 33 -6.95 -3.67 -0.60
N VAL A 34 -7.98 -3.10 -1.25
CA VAL A 34 -8.48 -1.76 -0.91
C VAL A 34 -8.96 -1.71 0.54
N ASN A 35 -9.78 -2.70 0.95
CA ASN A 35 -10.31 -2.73 2.32
C ASN A 35 -9.23 -3.06 3.34
N LEU A 36 -8.27 -3.92 3.00
CA LEU A 36 -7.10 -4.18 3.85
C LEU A 36 -6.25 -2.93 4.04
N ALA A 37 -6.01 -2.16 2.98
CA ALA A 37 -5.29 -0.89 3.04
C ALA A 37 -5.98 0.13 3.92
N LYS A 38 -7.31 0.28 3.80
CA LYS A 38 -8.11 1.13 4.71
C LYS A 38 -7.94 0.70 6.17
N ARG A 39 -8.06 -0.60 6.47
CA ARG A 39 -7.86 -1.12 7.83
C ARG A 39 -6.44 -0.85 8.36
N TYR A 40 -5.42 -0.98 7.52
CA TYR A 40 -4.04 -0.68 7.93
C TYR A 40 -3.83 0.81 8.17
N LEU A 41 -4.43 1.69 7.35
CA LEU A 41 -4.42 3.13 7.57
C LEU A 41 -5.19 3.53 8.84
N GLN A 42 -6.19 2.77 9.29
CA GLN A 42 -6.81 3.01 10.60
C GLN A 42 -5.81 2.77 11.75
N GLN A 43 -4.92 1.79 11.61
CA GLN A 43 -3.99 1.35 12.66
C GLN A 43 -2.61 2.04 12.60
N HIS A 44 -2.24 2.57 11.43
CA HIS A 44 -0.93 3.11 11.14
C HIS A 44 -1.06 4.41 10.34
N THR A 45 -0.18 5.38 10.58
CA THR A 45 -0.14 6.64 9.83
C THR A 45 0.19 6.41 8.34
N GLU A 46 1.00 5.40 8.06
CA GLU A 46 1.47 5.07 6.71
C GLU A 46 1.35 3.59 6.43
N ILE A 47 1.18 3.24 5.16
CA ILE A 47 1.18 1.87 4.65
C ILE A 47 2.09 1.75 3.42
N GLU A 48 2.59 0.55 3.16
CA GLU A 48 3.44 0.25 2.01
C GLU A 48 2.76 -0.80 1.13
N LEU A 49 2.39 -0.44 -0.10
CA LEU A 49 1.85 -1.37 -1.09
C LEU A 49 2.99 -1.86 -1.99
N SER A 50 3.17 -3.17 -2.12
CA SER A 50 4.20 -3.74 -2.99
C SER A 50 3.67 -4.84 -3.91
N ALA A 51 4.24 -4.93 -5.11
CA ALA A 51 3.91 -5.98 -6.07
C ALA A 51 5.07 -6.29 -7.01
N LEU A 52 4.99 -7.46 -7.65
CA LEU A 52 5.94 -7.95 -8.64
C LEU A 52 5.24 -8.25 -9.97
N GLY A 53 5.89 -7.87 -11.08
CA GLY A 53 5.47 -8.20 -12.43
C GLY A 53 4.01 -7.79 -12.72
N MET A 54 3.18 -8.73 -13.17
CA MET A 54 1.79 -8.46 -13.57
C MET A 54 0.92 -7.86 -12.45
N ALA A 55 1.26 -8.07 -11.17
CA ALA A 55 0.49 -7.52 -10.05
C ALA A 55 0.73 -6.02 -9.82
N ILE A 56 1.70 -5.40 -10.53
CA ILE A 56 2.00 -3.96 -10.43
C ILE A 56 0.77 -3.12 -10.80
N THR A 57 0.03 -3.51 -11.84
CA THR A 57 -1.18 -2.80 -12.27
C THR A 57 -2.21 -2.73 -11.15
N THR A 58 -2.42 -3.83 -10.42
CA THR A 58 -3.33 -3.90 -9.27
C THR A 58 -2.91 -2.92 -8.17
N VAL A 59 -1.61 -2.80 -7.86
CA VAL A 59 -1.11 -1.84 -6.86
C VAL A 59 -1.38 -0.40 -7.27
N VAL A 60 -1.15 -0.07 -8.54
CA VAL A 60 -1.44 1.26 -9.08
C VAL A 60 -2.93 1.57 -8.93
N THR A 61 -3.81 0.65 -9.35
CA THR A 61 -5.27 0.82 -9.22
C THR A 61 -5.71 0.98 -7.76
N ILE A 62 -5.16 0.20 -6.82
CA ILE A 62 -5.48 0.35 -5.39
C ILE A 62 -5.06 1.74 -4.89
N SER A 63 -3.85 2.17 -5.25
CA SER A 63 -3.35 3.49 -4.88
C SER A 63 -4.25 4.60 -5.42
N GLU A 64 -4.62 4.54 -6.70
CA GLU A 64 -5.53 5.51 -7.32
C GLU A 64 -6.90 5.54 -6.64
N ILE A 65 -7.51 4.38 -6.35
CA ILE A 65 -8.79 4.30 -5.64
C ILE A 65 -8.71 4.98 -4.27
N LEU A 66 -7.63 4.77 -3.51
CA LEU A 66 -7.48 5.37 -2.19
C LEU A 66 -7.27 6.88 -2.26
N LYS A 67 -6.47 7.36 -3.22
CA LYS A 67 -6.21 8.79 -3.41
C LYS A 67 -7.41 9.56 -3.94
N ASN A 68 -8.06 9.04 -4.98
CA ASN A 68 -9.20 9.70 -5.62
C ASN A 68 -10.39 9.84 -4.67
N ASN A 69 -10.57 8.88 -3.76
CA ASN A 69 -11.60 8.94 -2.73
C ASN A 69 -11.17 9.71 -1.48
N GLY A 70 -9.95 10.26 -1.43
CA GLY A 70 -9.47 11.07 -0.30
C GLY A 70 -9.04 10.28 0.95
N PHE A 71 -8.89 8.95 0.86
CA PHE A 71 -8.43 8.12 1.99
C PHE A 71 -6.91 8.23 2.23
N ALA A 72 -6.13 8.51 1.19
CA ALA A 72 -4.68 8.53 1.31
C ALA A 72 -4.04 9.58 0.40
N ILE A 73 -2.80 9.94 0.74
CA ILE A 73 -1.90 10.72 -0.11
C ILE A 73 -0.65 9.88 -0.41
N GLU A 74 -0.05 10.04 -1.59
CA GLU A 74 1.23 9.41 -1.88
C GLU A 74 2.38 10.13 -1.18
N LYS A 75 3.25 9.34 -0.55
CA LYS A 75 4.49 9.84 0.04
C LYS A 75 5.70 9.46 -0.80
N LYS A 76 5.69 8.25 -1.35
CA LYS A 76 6.80 7.73 -2.16
C LYS A 76 6.30 6.71 -3.16
N ILE A 77 6.82 6.76 -4.38
CA ILE A 77 6.64 5.74 -5.41
C ILE A 77 8.03 5.30 -5.86
N LEU A 78 8.32 4.00 -5.75
CA LEU A 78 9.59 3.42 -6.16
C LEU A 78 9.33 2.22 -7.06
N THR A 79 10.06 2.18 -8.18
CA THR A 79 10.14 1.00 -9.04
C THR A 79 11.57 0.49 -9.06
N SER A 80 11.73 -0.82 -8.99
CA SER A 80 13.03 -1.49 -9.03
C SER A 80 12.92 -2.82 -9.77
N THR A 81 14.05 -3.49 -9.92
CA THR A 81 14.09 -4.85 -10.47
C THR A 81 14.71 -5.77 -9.43
N VAL A 82 14.09 -6.92 -9.19
CA VAL A 82 14.58 -7.93 -8.25
C VAL A 82 14.88 -9.23 -8.99
N GLY A 83 16.04 -9.82 -8.69
CA GLY A 83 16.40 -11.15 -9.18
C GLY A 83 15.67 -12.22 -8.39
N MET A 84 14.87 -13.04 -9.06
CA MET A 84 14.23 -14.22 -8.47
C MET A 84 14.74 -15.49 -9.14
N LYS A 85 14.94 -16.54 -8.35
CA LYS A 85 15.23 -17.87 -8.87
C LYS A 85 13.93 -18.48 -9.40
N ASP A 86 13.86 -18.76 -10.70
CA ASP A 86 12.77 -19.51 -11.29
C ASP A 86 13.08 -21.01 -11.17
N GLU A 87 12.47 -21.68 -10.19
CA GLU A 87 12.69 -23.11 -9.94
C GLU A 87 12.25 -23.99 -11.12
N ALA A 88 11.30 -23.54 -11.94
CA ALA A 88 10.84 -24.30 -13.09
C ALA A 88 11.82 -24.26 -14.27
N LYS A 89 12.64 -23.19 -14.36
CA LYS A 89 13.58 -22.98 -15.49
C LYS A 89 15.05 -23.03 -15.10
N GLY A 90 15.37 -23.16 -13.81
CA GLY A 90 16.74 -23.20 -13.29
C GLY A 90 17.55 -21.93 -13.54
N ARG A 91 16.91 -20.82 -13.94
CA ARG A 91 17.56 -19.54 -14.29
C ARG A 91 17.13 -18.42 -13.34
N LEU A 92 18.02 -17.47 -13.12
CA LEU A 92 17.70 -16.20 -12.45
C LEU A 92 16.91 -15.33 -13.42
N VAL A 93 15.70 -14.94 -13.01
CA VAL A 93 14.83 -14.06 -13.79
C VAL A 93 14.70 -12.73 -13.05
N GLN A 94 14.89 -11.64 -13.77
CA GLN A 94 14.69 -10.29 -13.27
C GLN A 94 13.19 -9.93 -13.37
N LYS A 95 12.57 -9.57 -12.25
CA LYS A 95 11.17 -9.11 -12.21
C LYS A 95 11.11 -7.67 -11.75
N ALA A 96 10.27 -6.88 -12.42
CA ALA A 96 9.92 -5.54 -11.94
C ALA A 96 9.21 -5.64 -10.57
N ARG A 97 9.55 -4.72 -9.68
CA ARG A 97 8.97 -4.51 -8.36
C ARG A 97 8.50 -3.06 -8.25
N ILE A 98 7.33 -2.87 -7.66
CA ILE A 98 6.83 -1.54 -7.28
C ILE A 98 6.63 -1.49 -5.77
N GLU A 99 6.89 -0.34 -5.18
CA GLU A 99 6.62 0.00 -3.79
C GLU A 99 6.00 1.40 -3.73
N ILE A 100 4.80 1.50 -3.18
CA ILE A 100 4.10 2.77 -2.99
C ILE A 100 3.87 2.96 -1.49
N VAL A 101 4.42 4.03 -0.92
CA VAL A 101 4.12 4.45 0.44
C VAL A 101 2.98 5.44 0.40
N LEU A 102 1.90 5.11 1.09
CA LEU A 102 0.72 5.94 1.24
C LEU A 102 0.59 6.39 2.69
N GLU A 103 0.30 7.66 2.89
CA GLU A 103 0.03 8.26 4.18
C GLU A 103 -1.47 8.52 4.32
N LYS A 104 -1.98 8.47 5.56
CA LYS A 104 -3.39 8.75 5.86
C LYS A 104 -3.77 10.15 5.36
N GLY A 105 -4.84 10.23 4.56
CA GLY A 105 -5.35 11.51 4.07
C GLY A 105 -6.08 12.29 5.16
N GLU A 106 -6.13 13.62 5.01
CA GLU A 106 -6.78 14.51 5.99
C GLU A 106 -8.27 14.19 6.20
N LYS A 107 -8.95 13.74 5.14
CA LYS A 107 -10.37 13.37 5.14
C LYS A 107 -10.62 11.93 5.58
N PHE A 108 -9.60 11.19 6.00
CA PHE A 108 -9.73 9.77 6.26
C PHE A 108 -10.74 9.45 7.38
N GLU A 109 -10.66 10.15 8.50
CA GLU A 109 -11.54 9.88 9.66
C GLU A 109 -13.01 10.15 9.34
N SER A 110 -13.31 11.25 8.64
CA SER A 110 -14.68 11.60 8.25
C SER A 110 -15.26 10.61 7.23
N LEU A 111 -14.43 10.12 6.31
CA LEU A 111 -14.84 9.13 5.29
C LEU A 111 -14.99 7.71 5.84
N MET A 112 -14.30 7.37 6.94
CA MET A 112 -14.38 6.04 7.55
C MET A 112 -15.59 5.90 8.48
N ASN A 113 -16.04 7.00 9.09
CA ASN A 113 -17.22 7.06 9.96
C ASN A 113 -18.25 8.09 9.44
N PRO A 114 -19.00 7.78 8.35
CA PRO A 114 -19.97 8.71 7.79
C PRO A 114 -21.08 9.12 8.77
N SER A 115 -21.34 8.30 9.80
CA SER A 115 -22.33 8.60 10.85
C SER A 115 -21.93 9.71 11.83
N GLN A 116 -20.64 10.10 11.91
CA GLN A 116 -20.19 11.22 12.76
C GLN A 116 -20.16 12.56 12.01
N ALA A 117 -20.11 12.54 10.68
CA ALA A 117 -20.14 13.76 9.85
C ALA A 117 -21.55 14.41 9.84
N ALA A 118 -22.61 13.61 9.91
CA ALA A 118 -23.99 14.09 9.95
C ALA A 118 -24.34 14.89 11.23
N VAL A 119 -23.59 14.72 12.33
CA VAL A 119 -23.87 15.41 13.61
C VAL A 119 -23.27 16.82 13.66
N GLN A 120 -22.29 17.13 12.79
CA GLN A 120 -21.62 18.44 12.75
C GLN A 120 -22.27 19.42 11.75
N GLU A 121 -23.05 18.94 10.78
CA GLU A 121 -23.77 19.83 9.85
C GLU A 121 -25.09 20.36 10.42
N GLU A 122 -25.77 19.64 11.33
CA GLU A 122 -27.02 20.14 11.96
C GLU A 122 -26.79 21.20 13.05
N THR A 123 -25.60 21.29 13.66
CA THR A 123 -25.34 22.27 14.74
C THR A 123 -24.91 23.65 14.22
N ALA A 124 -24.63 23.81 12.93
CA ALA A 124 -24.21 25.08 12.34
C ALA A 124 -25.38 25.93 11.77
N ASN A 125 -26.56 25.34 11.54
CA ASN A 125 -27.65 26.03 10.81
C ASN A 125 -28.88 26.40 11.67
N GLY A 126 -28.79 26.31 13.00
CA GLY A 126 -29.94 26.45 13.90
C GLY A 126 -30.01 27.74 14.75
N LYS A 127 -29.30 28.82 14.40
CA LYS A 127 -29.26 30.01 15.28
C LYS A 127 -29.28 31.38 14.59
N VAL A 128 -30.22 31.60 13.67
CA VAL A 128 -30.70 32.90 13.19
C VAL A 128 -32.13 32.59 12.68
N GLU A 129 -33.27 33.13 13.11
CA GLU A 129 -33.67 34.49 13.46
C GLU A 129 -35.11 34.45 14.05
N ASN A 130 -35.41 35.38 14.98
CA ASN A 130 -36.70 35.94 15.44
C ASN A 130 -37.86 35.05 15.92
#